data_AF-A0AA38MPT9-F1
#
_entry.id   AF-A0AA38MPT9-F1
#
_cell.length_a   1.000
_cell.length_b   1.000
_cell.length_c   1.000
_cell.angle_alpha   90.00
_cell.angle_beta   90.00
_cell.angle_gamma   90.00
#
_symmetry.space_group_name_H-M   'P 1'
#
loop_
_entity.id
_entity.type
_entity.pdbx_description
1 polymer ?
#
loop_
_entity_poly.entity_id
_entity_poly.type
_entity_poly.pdbx_seq_one_letter_code
_entity_poly.pdbx_strand_id
1 'polypeptide(L)'
;METVQKFLLKIKFHTDEDLWLVGIVYGKFFQTKIFKIVRLIVLASTLFLTLFQTFLFLQRFDGIYFVKYLAMYARSFFVLATAFSIPYIYETFKFAERTGFAWSLKLAPLKTQKQIKLEALYFNCFVFFNTVLTLYSSILHARYLEGDEDYFFPLPLFKEFFSQWENTLSCFYRLTFIPVCFMMTAPFYHCLYATLKLRFEFFLFLDYLKTIDLPEKTQDIKT
;
A
#
# COMPACT_ATOMS: atom_id res chain seq x y z
N MET A 1 -3.20 -0.56 -28.40
CA MET A 1 -3.17 0.76 -27.70
C MET A 1 -4.57 1.20 -27.26
N GLU A 2 -5.61 0.95 -28.06
CA GLU A 2 -7.03 1.23 -27.70
C GLU A 2 -7.55 0.49 -26.45
N THR A 3 -7.05 -0.71 -26.14
CA THR A 3 -7.48 -1.48 -24.96
C THR A 3 -7.08 -0.81 -23.65
N VAL A 4 -5.93 -0.12 -23.64
CA VAL A 4 -5.45 0.66 -22.50
C VAL A 4 -6.27 1.94 -22.37
N GLN A 5 -6.57 2.62 -23.47
CA GLN A 5 -7.46 3.79 -23.46
C GLN A 5 -8.89 3.46 -23.02
N LYS A 6 -9.47 2.34 -23.46
CA LYS A 6 -10.78 1.86 -23.00
C LYS A 6 -10.76 1.42 -21.53
N PHE A 7 -9.66 0.84 -21.05
CA PHE A 7 -9.47 0.56 -19.62
C PHE A 7 -9.38 1.86 -18.80
N LEU A 8 -8.70 2.89 -19.32
CA LEU A 8 -8.61 4.21 -18.71
C LEU A 8 -9.95 4.98 -18.74
N LEU A 9 -10.74 4.86 -19.82
CA LEU A 9 -12.04 5.54 -20.00
C LEU A 9 -13.19 4.91 -19.22
N LYS A 10 -13.11 3.60 -18.90
CA LYS A 10 -14.14 2.92 -18.08
C LYS A 10 -13.99 3.20 -16.59
N ILE A 11 -12.91 3.87 -16.18
CA ILE A 11 -12.74 4.45 -14.86
C ILE A 11 -13.54 5.75 -14.84
N LYS A 12 -14.84 5.67 -14.52
CA LYS A 12 -15.65 6.85 -14.24
C LYS A 12 -15.06 7.54 -12.99
N PHE A 13 -14.29 8.60 -13.18
CA PHE A 13 -13.77 9.45 -12.13
C PHE A 13 -14.94 10.23 -11.54
N HIS A 14 -15.48 9.75 -10.43
CA HIS A 14 -16.29 10.56 -9.56
C HIS A 14 -15.43 10.86 -8.34
N THR A 15 -15.38 12.15 -7.99
CA THR A 15 -14.74 12.77 -6.81
C THR A 15 -13.19 12.81 -6.79
N ASP A 16 -12.65 14.03 -6.60
CA ASP A 16 -11.29 14.38 -6.17
C ASP A 16 -10.09 13.96 -7.05
N GLU A 17 -9.81 14.76 -8.10
CA GLU A 17 -8.65 14.59 -9.00
C GLU A 17 -7.27 14.75 -8.31
N ASP A 18 -7.22 15.30 -7.11
CA ASP A 18 -5.97 15.75 -6.50
C ASP A 18 -5.09 14.60 -5.95
N LEU A 19 -5.68 13.50 -5.43
CA LEU A 19 -4.96 12.33 -4.88
C LEU A 19 -5.04 11.09 -5.79
N TRP A 20 -5.04 11.31 -7.10
CA TRP A 20 -5.33 10.28 -8.10
C TRP A 20 -4.37 9.08 -8.05
N LEU A 21 -3.08 9.29 -7.80
CA LEU A 21 -2.08 8.22 -7.90
C LEU A 21 -2.32 7.15 -6.83
N VAL A 22 -2.57 7.56 -5.59
CA VAL A 22 -2.87 6.63 -4.49
C VAL A 22 -4.21 5.92 -4.70
N GLY A 23 -5.22 6.63 -5.19
CA GLY A 23 -6.50 6.02 -5.55
C GLY A 23 -6.38 4.93 -6.63
N ILE A 24 -5.50 5.13 -7.62
CA ILE A 24 -5.25 4.11 -8.65
C ILE A 24 -4.40 2.96 -8.11
N VAL A 25 -3.22 3.28 -7.57
CA VAL A 25 -2.17 2.32 -7.20
C VAL A 25 -2.56 1.53 -5.96
N TYR A 26 -3.14 2.16 -4.95
CA TYR A 26 -3.49 1.51 -3.70
C TYR A 26 -4.98 1.23 -3.57
N GLY A 27 -5.86 2.07 -4.14
CA GLY A 27 -7.30 1.83 -4.15
C GLY A 27 -7.72 0.75 -5.16
N LYS A 28 -7.45 0.96 -6.46
CA LYS A 28 -7.99 0.11 -7.53
C LYS A 28 -7.16 -1.16 -7.79
N PHE A 29 -5.83 -1.04 -7.84
CA PHE A 29 -4.95 -2.15 -8.22
C PHE A 29 -5.06 -3.34 -7.25
N PHE A 30 -5.02 -3.08 -5.93
CA PHE A 30 -5.14 -4.11 -4.88
C PHE A 30 -6.49 -4.84 -4.88
N GLN A 31 -7.50 -4.26 -5.53
CA GLN A 31 -8.84 -4.81 -5.60
C GLN A 31 -9.11 -5.62 -6.86
N THR A 32 -8.16 -5.62 -7.80
CA THR A 32 -8.24 -6.47 -8.99
C THR A 32 -8.28 -7.94 -8.59
N LYS A 33 -8.99 -8.77 -9.38
CA LYS A 33 -9.11 -10.21 -9.12
C LYS A 33 -7.75 -10.89 -9.05
N ILE A 34 -6.83 -10.49 -9.93
CA ILE A 34 -5.46 -11.00 -9.98
C ILE A 34 -4.76 -10.75 -8.65
N PHE A 35 -4.81 -9.51 -8.15
CA PHE A 35 -4.13 -9.16 -6.91
C PHE A 35 -4.73 -9.86 -5.67
N LYS A 36 -6.04 -10.08 -5.65
CA LYS A 36 -6.70 -10.86 -4.58
C LYS A 36 -6.19 -12.31 -4.54
N ILE A 37 -5.97 -12.92 -5.71
CA ILE A 37 -5.39 -14.26 -5.82
C ILE A 37 -3.93 -14.25 -5.36
N VAL A 38 -3.11 -13.31 -5.87
CA VAL A 38 -1.70 -13.16 -5.47
C VAL A 38 -1.58 -12.99 -3.96
N ARG A 39 -2.39 -12.11 -3.36
CA ARG A 39 -2.44 -11.91 -1.90
C ARG A 39 -2.77 -13.20 -1.16
N LEU A 40 -3.73 -13.99 -1.62
CA LEU A 40 -4.10 -15.26 -0.98
C LEU A 40 -2.95 -16.27 -1.05
N ILE A 41 -2.26 -16.36 -2.18
CA ILE A 41 -1.08 -17.21 -2.36
C ILE A 41 0.04 -16.77 -1.40
N VAL A 42 0.33 -15.47 -1.32
CA VAL A 42 1.33 -14.91 -0.41
C VAL A 42 0.97 -15.21 1.05
N LEU A 43 -0.30 -15.01 1.44
CA LEU A 43 -0.76 -15.28 2.80
C LEU A 43 -0.61 -16.76 3.16
N ALA A 44 -1.10 -17.66 2.30
CA ALA A 44 -1.05 -19.11 2.55
C ALA A 44 0.40 -19.64 2.59
N SER A 45 1.24 -19.23 1.63
CA SER A 45 2.64 -19.64 1.57
C SER A 45 3.46 -19.10 2.74
N THR A 46 3.27 -17.83 3.12
CA THR A 46 3.96 -17.24 4.27
C THR A 46 3.50 -17.89 5.58
N LEU A 47 2.21 -18.18 5.73
CA LEU A 47 1.68 -18.86 6.91
C LEU A 47 2.27 -20.26 7.05
N PHE A 48 2.27 -21.04 5.96
CA PHE A 48 2.86 -22.37 5.93
C PHE A 48 4.35 -22.34 6.29
N LEU A 49 5.13 -21.46 5.64
CA LEU A 49 6.56 -21.30 5.93
C LEU A 49 6.82 -20.87 7.38
N THR A 50 6.01 -19.96 7.92
CA THR A 50 6.16 -19.49 9.32
C THR A 50 5.85 -20.60 10.31
N LEU A 51 4.79 -21.38 10.08
CA LEU A 51 4.46 -22.53 10.94
C LEU A 51 5.54 -23.60 10.86
N PHE A 52 6.02 -23.91 9.65
CA PHE A 52 7.10 -24.89 9.45
C PHE A 52 8.41 -24.43 10.11
N GLN A 53 8.77 -23.16 9.96
CA GLN A 53 9.92 -22.55 10.62
C GLN A 53 9.80 -22.60 12.14
N THR A 54 8.61 -22.28 12.67
CA THR A 54 8.34 -22.34 14.12
C THR A 54 8.48 -23.78 14.64
N PHE A 55 7.94 -24.76 13.93
CA PHE A 55 8.09 -26.18 14.28
C PHE A 55 9.56 -26.60 14.34
N LEU A 56 10.36 -26.24 13.33
CA LEU A 56 11.79 -26.59 13.29
C LEU A 56 12.60 -25.87 14.37
N PHE A 57 12.27 -24.61 14.70
CA PHE A 57 12.88 -23.91 15.83
C PHE A 57 12.60 -24.62 17.16
N LEU A 58 11.36 -25.08 17.36
CA LEU A 58 10.99 -25.83 18.56
C LEU A 58 11.68 -27.19 18.63
N GLN A 59 11.83 -27.87 17.49
CA GLN A 59 12.48 -29.19 17.43
C GLN A 59 13.99 -29.13 17.65
N ARG A 60 14.69 -28.14 17.05
CA ARG A 60 16.16 -28.05 17.09
C ARG A 60 16.67 -27.32 18.34
N PHE A 61 15.87 -26.41 18.91
CA PHE A 61 16.15 -25.62 20.11
C PHE A 61 17.57 -25.01 20.18
N ASP A 62 18.06 -24.49 19.04
CA ASP A 62 19.37 -23.86 18.91
C ASP A 62 19.23 -22.33 18.79
N GLY A 63 19.75 -21.60 19.77
CA GLY A 63 19.69 -20.14 19.82
C GLY A 63 20.48 -19.45 18.70
N ILE A 64 21.61 -20.01 18.27
CA ILE A 64 22.41 -19.44 17.17
C ILE A 64 21.62 -19.53 15.87
N TYR A 65 21.00 -20.69 15.64
CA TYR A 65 20.12 -20.91 14.50
C TYR A 65 18.91 -19.96 14.52
N PHE A 66 18.30 -19.76 15.67
CA PHE A 66 17.18 -18.80 15.81
C PHE A 66 17.60 -17.37 15.50
N VAL A 67 18.71 -16.88 16.08
CA VAL A 67 19.21 -15.51 15.85
C VAL A 67 19.55 -15.29 14.38
N LYS A 68 20.15 -16.29 13.72
CA LYS A 68 20.51 -16.24 12.29
C LYS A 68 19.29 -15.96 11.40
N TYR A 69 18.15 -16.62 11.66
CA TYR A 69 16.94 -16.50 10.84
C TYR A 69 15.87 -15.57 11.42
N LEU A 70 16.13 -14.90 12.56
CA LEU A 70 15.17 -14.08 13.29
C LEU A 70 14.62 -12.93 12.45
N ALA A 71 15.47 -12.23 11.69
CA ALA A 71 15.05 -11.10 10.87
C ALA A 71 14.01 -11.53 9.81
N MET A 72 14.22 -12.67 9.16
CA MET A 72 13.27 -13.22 8.20
C MET A 72 12.01 -13.76 8.86
N TYR A 73 12.13 -14.36 10.06
CA TYR A 73 10.98 -14.79 10.84
C TYR A 73 10.08 -13.60 11.23
N ALA A 74 10.67 -12.52 11.75
CA ALA A 74 9.96 -11.27 12.09
C ALA A 74 9.32 -10.63 10.86
N ARG A 75 10.03 -10.62 9.73
CA ARG A 75 9.50 -10.15 8.45
C ARG A 75 8.24 -10.92 8.04
N SER A 76 8.21 -12.24 8.22
CA SER A 76 7.05 -13.07 7.85
C SER A 76 5.78 -12.64 8.61
N PHE A 77 5.88 -12.28 9.89
CA PHE A 77 4.73 -11.72 10.63
C PHE A 77 4.24 -10.41 10.05
N PHE A 78 5.16 -9.52 9.65
CA PHE A 78 4.77 -8.25 9.03
C PHE A 78 4.09 -8.47 7.66
N VAL A 79 4.59 -9.43 6.86
CA VAL A 79 3.96 -9.83 5.60
C VAL A 79 2.57 -10.41 5.85
N LEU A 80 2.39 -11.26 6.85
CA LEU A 80 1.07 -11.81 7.22
C LEU A 80 0.11 -10.69 7.66
N ALA A 81 0.56 -9.80 8.54
CA ALA A 81 -0.23 -8.68 9.04
C ALA A 81 -0.67 -7.73 7.91
N THR A 82 0.24 -7.40 6.99
CA THR A 82 -0.06 -6.55 5.83
C THR A 82 -1.01 -7.25 4.86
N ALA A 83 -0.74 -8.51 4.49
CA ALA A 83 -1.61 -9.28 3.61
C ALA A 83 -3.03 -9.45 4.17
N PHE A 84 -3.15 -9.68 5.49
CA PHE A 84 -4.42 -9.81 6.18
C PHE A 84 -5.18 -8.48 6.32
N SER A 85 -4.48 -7.36 6.56
CA SER A 85 -5.09 -6.05 6.83
C SER A 85 -5.59 -5.32 5.58
N ILE A 86 -4.96 -5.52 4.41
CA ILE A 86 -5.35 -4.89 3.12
C ILE A 86 -6.88 -4.87 2.87
N PRO A 87 -7.64 -5.98 2.97
CA PRO A 87 -9.09 -5.95 2.73
C PRO A 87 -9.85 -5.06 3.73
N TYR A 88 -9.47 -5.08 5.01
CA TYR A 88 -10.14 -4.31 6.05
C TYR A 88 -9.85 -2.82 5.91
N ILE A 89 -8.58 -2.47 5.71
CA ILE A 89 -8.14 -1.08 5.52
C ILE A 89 -8.77 -0.49 4.25
N TYR A 90 -8.94 -1.29 3.20
CA TYR A 90 -9.64 -0.83 2.00
C TYR A 90 -11.12 -0.51 2.25
N GLU A 91 -11.82 -1.22 3.14
CA GLU A 91 -13.17 -0.84 3.52
C GLU A 91 -13.18 0.47 4.33
N THR A 92 -12.16 0.72 5.15
CA THR A 92 -11.96 2.04 5.79
C THR A 92 -11.70 3.14 4.75
N PHE A 93 -10.92 2.86 3.71
CA PHE A 93 -10.68 3.77 2.59
C PHE A 93 -11.99 4.13 1.89
N LYS A 94 -12.83 3.14 1.56
CA LYS A 94 -14.16 3.37 0.97
C LYS A 94 -15.08 4.12 1.92
N PHE A 95 -15.01 3.84 3.22
CA PHE A 95 -15.77 4.56 4.20
C PHE A 95 -15.40 6.04 4.16
N ALA A 96 -14.11 6.37 4.22
CA ALA A 96 -13.64 7.75 4.09
C ALA A 96 -14.05 8.40 2.75
N GLU A 97 -14.07 7.65 1.64
CA GLU A 97 -14.61 8.17 0.37
C GLU A 97 -16.11 8.48 0.43
N ARG A 98 -16.90 7.73 1.22
CA ARG A 98 -18.37 7.85 1.30
C ARG A 98 -18.85 8.81 2.37
N THR A 99 -18.20 8.80 3.53
CA THR A 99 -18.58 9.62 4.69
C THR A 99 -17.90 10.97 4.70
N GLY A 100 -16.90 11.15 3.85
CA GLY A 100 -16.33 12.45 3.60
C GLY A 100 -17.43 13.45 3.30
N PHE A 101 -17.50 14.52 4.10
CA PHE A 101 -18.45 15.58 3.83
C PHE A 101 -18.07 16.13 2.45
N ALA A 102 -18.93 15.93 1.45
CA ALA A 102 -18.65 16.21 0.04
C ALA A 102 -18.63 17.72 -0.25
N TRP A 103 -17.85 18.47 0.52
CA TRP A 103 -17.62 19.89 0.34
C TRP A 103 -16.95 20.09 -1.01
N SER A 104 -17.60 20.85 -1.88
CA SER A 104 -17.04 21.10 -3.20
C SER A 104 -15.81 21.99 -3.06
N LEU A 105 -14.64 21.48 -3.49
CA LEU A 105 -13.41 22.27 -3.61
C LEU A 105 -13.65 23.57 -4.41
N LYS A 106 -14.60 23.56 -5.36
CA LYS A 106 -14.94 24.73 -6.19
C LYS A 106 -15.54 25.90 -5.40
N LEU A 107 -16.17 25.62 -4.27
CA LEU A 107 -16.80 26.62 -3.40
C LEU A 107 -15.79 27.25 -2.42
N ALA A 108 -14.61 26.65 -2.26
CA ALA A 108 -13.61 27.15 -1.33
C ALA A 108 -12.86 28.37 -1.87
N PRO A 109 -12.28 29.21 -1.00
CA PRO A 109 -11.40 30.30 -1.41
C PRO A 109 -10.22 29.82 -2.27
N LEU A 110 -9.81 30.63 -3.25
CA LEU A 110 -8.70 30.30 -4.17
C LEU A 110 -7.39 29.93 -3.44
N LYS A 111 -7.13 30.53 -2.27
CA LYS A 111 -5.95 30.23 -1.45
C LYS A 111 -5.97 28.76 -0.98
N THR A 112 -7.11 28.30 -0.48
CA THR A 112 -7.29 26.94 0.05
C THR A 112 -7.29 25.91 -1.06
N GLN A 113 -7.92 26.21 -2.20
CA GLN A 113 -7.83 25.37 -3.39
C GLN A 113 -6.38 25.17 -3.84
N LYS A 114 -5.59 26.25 -3.91
CA LYS A 114 -4.17 26.18 -4.30
C LYS A 114 -3.35 25.38 -3.28
N GLN A 115 -3.61 25.54 -1.99
CA GLN A 115 -2.92 24.80 -0.95
C GLN A 115 -3.20 23.29 -1.05
N ILE A 116 -4.47 22.88 -1.16
CA ILE A 116 -4.88 21.48 -1.28
C ILE A 116 -4.23 20.84 -2.52
N LYS A 117 -4.29 21.53 -3.67
CA LYS A 117 -3.67 21.06 -4.92
C LYS A 117 -2.16 20.88 -4.81
N LEU A 118 -1.47 21.82 -4.14
CA LEU A 118 -0.04 21.74 -3.94
C LEU A 118 0.35 20.59 -3.01
N GLU A 119 -0.34 20.43 -1.88
CA GLU A 119 -0.12 19.32 -0.94
C GLU A 119 -0.38 17.96 -1.62
N ALA A 120 -1.44 17.86 -2.40
CA ALA A 120 -1.78 16.64 -3.12
C ALA A 120 -0.76 16.31 -4.24
N LEU A 121 -0.26 17.32 -4.94
CA LEU A 121 0.84 17.16 -5.91
C LEU A 121 2.10 16.61 -5.24
N TYR A 122 2.52 17.22 -4.13
CA TYR A 122 3.69 16.74 -3.37
C TYR A 122 3.50 15.29 -2.92
N PHE A 123 2.31 14.95 -2.43
CA PHE A 123 2.02 13.60 -1.99
C PHE A 123 2.03 12.58 -3.13
N ASN A 124 1.45 12.91 -4.29
CA ASN A 124 1.53 12.05 -5.47
C ASN A 124 2.97 11.86 -5.94
N CYS A 125 3.80 12.91 -5.95
CA CYS A 125 5.22 12.79 -6.27
C CYS A 125 5.93 11.86 -5.29
N PHE A 126 5.69 12.02 -3.98
CA PHE A 126 6.26 11.16 -2.95
C PHE A 126 5.88 9.68 -3.16
N VAL A 127 4.60 9.41 -3.39
CA VAL A 127 4.08 8.06 -3.65
C VAL A 127 4.72 7.46 -4.90
N PHE A 128 4.86 8.26 -5.97
CA PHE A 128 5.50 7.83 -7.21
C PHE A 128 6.94 7.40 -6.98
N PHE A 129 7.76 8.26 -6.35
CA PHE A 129 9.17 7.95 -6.06
C PHE A 129 9.29 6.73 -5.16
N ASN A 130 8.47 6.62 -4.11
CA ASN A 130 8.54 5.47 -3.22
C ASN A 130 8.08 4.18 -3.91
N THR A 131 7.10 4.25 -4.82
CA THR A 131 6.68 3.09 -5.61
C THR A 131 7.81 2.60 -6.51
N VAL A 132 8.50 3.52 -7.20
CA VAL A 132 9.68 3.20 -8.03
C VAL A 132 10.79 2.59 -7.17
N LEU A 133 11.09 3.19 -6.02
CA LEU A 133 12.11 2.68 -5.11
C LEU A 133 11.76 1.29 -4.56
N THR A 134 10.49 1.07 -4.23
CA THR A 134 10.00 -0.24 -3.76
C THR A 134 10.14 -1.30 -4.84
N LEU A 135 9.76 -0.98 -6.09
CA LEU A 135 9.91 -1.89 -7.22
C LEU A 135 11.39 -2.20 -7.47
N TYR A 136 12.25 -1.17 -7.50
CA TYR A 136 13.68 -1.35 -7.67
C TYR A 136 14.29 -2.22 -6.56
N SER A 137 13.98 -1.93 -5.30
CA SER A 137 14.41 -2.73 -4.15
C SER A 137 13.92 -4.18 -4.23
N SER A 138 12.68 -4.41 -4.68
CA SER A 138 12.14 -5.76 -4.83
C SER A 138 12.84 -6.56 -5.93
N ILE A 139 13.24 -5.91 -7.02
CA ILE A 139 14.03 -6.53 -8.10
C ILE A 139 15.43 -6.89 -7.60
N LEU A 140 16.05 -6.01 -6.81
CA LEU A 140 17.35 -6.29 -6.19
C LEU A 140 17.26 -7.49 -5.23
N HIS A 141 16.20 -7.60 -4.43
CA HIS A 141 15.96 -8.77 -3.57
C HIS A 141 15.65 -10.06 -4.33
N ALA A 142 15.13 -9.97 -5.56
CA ALA A 142 14.90 -11.15 -6.39
C ALA A 142 16.20 -11.70 -6.99
N ARG A 143 17.28 -10.91 -7.04
CA ARG A 143 18.58 -11.35 -7.54
C ARG A 143 19.23 -12.34 -6.57
N TYR A 144 19.87 -13.36 -7.12
CA TYR A 144 20.69 -14.30 -6.34
C TYR A 144 21.99 -13.62 -5.90
N LEU A 145 22.29 -13.68 -4.60
CA LEU A 145 23.60 -13.36 -4.03
C LEU A 145 24.17 -14.58 -3.31
N GLU A 146 25.50 -14.71 -3.37
CA GLU A 146 26.22 -15.71 -2.58
C GLU A 146 26.00 -15.46 -1.08
N GLY A 147 25.72 -16.52 -0.33
CA GLY A 147 25.42 -16.43 1.12
C GLY A 147 23.94 -16.18 1.45
N ASP A 148 23.05 -16.08 0.47
CA ASP A 148 21.61 -15.92 0.74
C ASP A 148 21.01 -17.06 1.59
N GLU A 149 21.56 -18.27 1.49
CA GLU A 149 21.16 -19.43 2.31
C GLU A 149 21.32 -19.18 3.82
N ASP A 150 22.19 -18.23 4.20
CA ASP A 150 22.41 -17.84 5.59
C ASP A 150 21.34 -16.91 6.14
N TYR A 151 20.60 -16.22 5.27
CA TYR A 151 19.58 -15.25 5.68
C TYR A 151 18.17 -15.76 5.40
N PHE A 152 17.96 -16.45 4.27
CA PHE A 152 16.66 -16.91 3.81
C PHE A 152 16.42 -18.38 4.15
N PHE A 153 15.75 -18.61 5.29
CA PHE A 153 15.42 -19.94 5.80
C PHE A 153 14.82 -20.94 4.78
N PRO A 154 13.96 -20.54 3.81
CA PRO A 154 13.42 -21.49 2.83
C PRO A 154 14.48 -22.08 1.87
N LEU A 155 15.58 -21.38 1.61
CA LEU A 155 16.62 -21.83 0.67
C LEU A 155 17.34 -23.11 1.15
N PRO A 156 17.90 -23.19 2.38
CA PRO A 156 18.50 -24.43 2.87
C PRO A 156 17.48 -25.57 2.97
N LEU A 157 16.19 -25.27 3.21
CA LEU A 157 15.14 -26.30 3.19
C LEU A 157 14.89 -26.87 1.80
N PHE A 158 14.91 -26.05 0.75
CA PHE A 158 14.76 -26.54 -0.61
C PHE A 158 15.92 -27.46 -1.00
N LYS A 159 17.13 -27.12 -0.56
CA LYS A 159 18.34 -27.93 -0.77
C LYS A 159 18.27 -29.27 -0.02
N GLU A 160 17.78 -29.26 1.22
CA GLU A 160 17.68 -30.45 2.07
C GLU A 160 16.57 -31.41 1.64
N PHE A 161 15.35 -30.90 1.39
CA PHE A 161 14.16 -31.72 1.14
C PHE A 161 13.78 -31.85 -0.33
N PHE A 162 14.21 -30.93 -1.18
CA PHE A 162 13.77 -30.82 -2.59
C PHE A 162 14.95 -30.55 -3.54
N SER A 163 16.08 -31.24 -3.34
CA SER A 163 17.33 -31.00 -4.07
C SER A 163 17.17 -30.97 -5.61
N GLN A 164 16.31 -31.82 -6.18
CA GLN A 164 16.03 -31.83 -7.62
C GLN A 164 15.34 -30.56 -8.13
N TRP A 165 14.59 -29.87 -7.26
CA TRP A 165 13.78 -28.69 -7.59
C TRP A 165 14.33 -27.41 -6.96
N GLU A 166 15.51 -27.45 -6.34
CA GLU A 166 16.10 -26.36 -5.57
C GLU A 166 16.13 -25.04 -6.37
N ASN A 167 16.67 -25.08 -7.59
CA ASN A 167 16.79 -23.90 -8.45
C ASN A 167 15.41 -23.31 -8.80
N THR A 168 14.44 -24.17 -9.11
CA THR A 168 13.09 -23.77 -9.50
C THR A 168 12.34 -23.16 -8.32
N LEU A 169 12.36 -23.83 -7.15
CA LEU A 169 11.72 -23.34 -5.92
C LEU A 169 12.36 -22.04 -5.42
N SER A 170 13.69 -21.95 -5.48
CA SER A 170 14.42 -20.73 -5.13
C SER A 170 14.06 -19.57 -6.05
N CYS A 171 13.95 -19.81 -7.36
CA CYS A 171 13.51 -18.80 -8.32
C CYS A 171 12.10 -18.32 -8.01
N PHE A 172 11.14 -19.24 -7.82
CA PHE A 172 9.77 -18.87 -7.48
C PHE A 172 9.67 -18.12 -6.16
N TYR A 173 10.38 -18.58 -5.12
CA TYR A 173 10.45 -17.90 -3.83
C TYR A 173 10.96 -16.46 -3.98
N ARG A 174 12.04 -16.26 -4.74
CA ARG A 174 12.60 -14.92 -4.98
C ARG A 174 11.66 -14.02 -5.76
N LEU A 175 10.95 -14.56 -6.76
CA LEU A 175 9.96 -13.80 -7.52
C LEU A 175 8.80 -13.31 -6.62
N THR A 176 8.52 -13.97 -5.49
CA THR A 176 7.51 -13.48 -4.54
C THR A 176 7.89 -12.16 -3.87
N PHE A 177 9.17 -11.77 -3.85
CA PHE A 177 9.59 -10.49 -3.25
C PHE A 177 8.96 -9.29 -3.94
N ILE A 178 8.68 -9.37 -5.26
CA ILE A 178 8.05 -8.29 -6.02
C ILE A 178 6.65 -7.96 -5.46
N PRO A 179 5.68 -8.89 -5.46
CA PRO A 179 4.37 -8.61 -4.89
C PRO A 179 4.43 -8.38 -3.38
N VAL A 180 5.30 -9.07 -2.63
CA VAL A 180 5.40 -8.92 -1.16
C VAL A 180 5.84 -7.51 -0.77
N CYS A 181 6.92 -6.99 -1.35
CA CYS A 181 7.41 -5.64 -1.05
C CYS A 181 6.35 -4.59 -1.39
N PHE A 182 5.65 -4.76 -2.51
CA PHE A 182 4.57 -3.86 -2.88
C PHE A 182 3.38 -3.94 -1.91
N MET A 183 2.98 -5.15 -1.51
CA MET A 183 1.92 -5.39 -0.52
C MET A 183 2.21 -4.77 0.84
N MET A 184 3.45 -4.88 1.31
CA MET A 184 3.88 -4.36 2.60
C MET A 184 3.67 -2.84 2.73
N THR A 185 3.70 -2.10 1.62
CA THR A 185 3.48 -0.65 1.63
C THR A 185 2.01 -0.23 1.65
N ALA A 186 1.10 -1.12 1.25
CA ALA A 186 -0.28 -0.74 0.97
C ALA A 186 -1.07 -0.23 2.20
N PRO A 187 -1.01 -0.89 3.37
CA PRO A 187 -1.68 -0.40 4.58
C PRO A 187 -1.30 1.05 4.91
N PHE A 188 -0.02 1.38 4.80
CA PHE A 188 0.50 2.70 5.11
C PHE A 188 -0.06 3.76 4.16
N TYR A 189 -0.07 3.48 2.85
CA TYR A 189 -0.61 4.41 1.86
C TYR A 189 -2.12 4.60 1.94
N HIS A 190 -2.87 3.56 2.31
CA HIS A 190 -4.30 3.70 2.60
C HIS A 190 -4.54 4.61 3.81
N CYS A 191 -3.78 4.43 4.90
CA CYS A 191 -3.89 5.28 6.09
C CYS A 191 -3.52 6.74 5.78
N LEU A 192 -2.43 6.96 5.03
CA LEU A 192 -2.02 8.31 4.62
C LEU A 192 -3.06 8.98 3.73
N TYR A 193 -3.64 8.24 2.78
CA TYR A 193 -4.71 8.76 1.94
C TYR A 193 -5.92 9.19 2.78
N ALA A 194 -6.39 8.31 3.68
CA ALA A 194 -7.53 8.63 4.53
C ALA A 194 -7.25 9.86 5.41
N THR A 195 -6.05 9.96 5.96
CA THR A 195 -5.63 11.10 6.80
C THR A 195 -5.58 12.41 6.00
N LEU A 196 -5.01 12.38 4.78
CA LEU A 196 -4.95 13.56 3.92
C LEU A 196 -6.32 13.99 3.44
N LYS A 197 -7.18 13.04 3.07
CA LYS A 197 -8.56 13.33 2.67
C LYS A 197 -9.33 14.00 3.82
N LEU A 198 -9.27 13.43 5.03
CA LEU A 198 -9.87 14.04 6.22
C LEU A 198 -9.31 15.45 6.47
N ARG A 199 -8.00 15.64 6.36
CA ARG A 199 -7.37 16.95 6.52
C ARG A 199 -7.88 17.97 5.50
N PHE A 200 -8.01 17.59 4.23
CA PHE A 200 -8.56 18.48 3.19
C PHE A 200 -10.01 18.83 3.46
N GLU A 201 -10.82 17.88 3.91
CA GLU A 201 -12.20 18.14 4.32
C GLU A 201 -12.29 19.10 5.51
N PHE A 202 -11.40 18.97 6.50
CA PHE A 202 -11.32 19.92 7.61
C PHE A 202 -10.96 21.34 7.13
N PHE A 203 -10.03 21.49 6.19
CA PHE A 203 -9.73 22.80 5.62
C PHE A 203 -10.93 23.43 4.91
N LEU A 204 -11.67 22.65 4.12
CA LEU A 204 -12.88 23.11 3.46
C LEU A 204 -13.98 23.49 4.46
N PHE A 205 -14.16 22.69 5.52
CA PHE A 205 -15.13 22.95 6.57
C PHE A 205 -14.81 24.22 7.36
N LEU A 206 -13.53 24.43 7.73
CA LEU A 206 -13.12 25.65 8.44
C LEU A 206 -13.34 26.90 7.60
N ASP A 207 -13.12 26.85 6.29
CA ASP A 207 -13.40 27.98 5.42
C ASP A 207 -14.89 28.22 5.20
N TYR A 208 -15.69 27.15 5.18
CA TYR A 208 -17.14 27.25 5.18
C TYR A 208 -17.66 27.96 6.45
N LEU A 209 -17.17 27.57 7.64
CA LEU A 209 -17.55 28.23 8.90
C LEU A 209 -17.19 29.72 8.92
N LYS A 210 -16.00 30.10 8.44
CA LYS A 210 -15.60 31.52 8.31
C LYS A 210 -16.53 32.32 7.40
N THR A 211 -17.17 31.66 6.44
CA THR A 211 -18.12 32.32 5.53
C THR A 211 -19.47 32.54 6.21
N ILE A 212 -19.87 31.68 7.15
CA ILE A 212 -21.09 31.84 7.95
C ILE A 212 -20.92 32.91 9.04
N ASP A 213 -19.73 32.98 9.66
CA ASP A 213 -19.40 33.95 10.72
C ASP A 213 -19.19 35.40 10.21
N LEU A 214 -19.45 35.69 8.94
CA LEU A 214 -19.51 37.05 8.40
C LEU A 214 -20.97 37.55 8.48
N PRO A 215 -21.36 38.30 9.53
CA PRO A 215 -22.69 38.88 9.60
C PRO A 215 -22.77 39.99 8.56
N GLU A 216 -23.72 39.89 7.63
CA GLU A 216 -24.58 40.92 7.01
C GLU A 216 -24.07 42.38 6.87
N LYS A 217 -22.76 42.63 6.80
CA LYS A 217 -22.18 43.98 6.79
C LYS A 217 -21.98 44.56 5.38
N THR A 218 -22.61 43.96 4.37
CA THR A 218 -22.42 44.36 2.96
C THR A 218 -23.75 44.52 2.20
N GLN A 219 -24.82 44.97 2.87
CA GLN A 219 -26.00 45.49 2.18
C GLN A 219 -26.12 47.02 2.20
N ASP A 220 -25.29 47.73 2.96
CA ASP A 220 -25.18 49.18 2.82
C ASP A 220 -24.05 49.53 1.85
N ILE A 221 -24.32 50.50 0.97
CA ILE A 221 -23.47 51.04 -0.12
C ILE A 221 -23.79 50.43 -1.50
N LYS A 222 -24.96 50.77 -2.03
CA LYS A 222 -25.11 51.77 -3.13
C LYS A 222 -26.60 51.98 -3.44
N THR A 223 -27.17 52.98 -2.79
CA THR A 223 -28.27 53.80 -3.33
C THR A 223 -27.68 54.86 -4.24
#